data_AF-A0A6A5WJN5-F1
#
_entry.id   AF-A0A6A5WJN5-F1
#
_cell.length_a   1.000
_cell.length_b   1.000
_cell.length_c   1.000
_cell.angle_alpha   90.00
_cell.angle_beta   90.00
_cell.angle_gamma   90.00
#
_symmetry.space_group_name_H-M   'P 1'
#
loop_
_entity.id
_entity.type
_entity.pdbx_description
1 polymer ?
#
loop_
_entity_poly.entity_id
_entity_poly.type
_entity_poly.pdbx_seq_one_letter_code
_entity_poly.pdbx_strand_id
1 'polypeptide(L)'
;MADTNVAAVETDERCWKCILQDLKCDSKPICQACRDLVGSDTTYILTCRRGKVATDFEGSLQDVVELSDSSWILSSDDASCKITVDYCKLGLDVWIQYGIVDLPRIFEHITSNDGGSTAQGSAVQMFLEQFETVNERWPNFHETLSESFIKIAATHQKFLLRSPLELGEIRDLDHPLITKSPILNALRLFVISHSLANFGHHFPYGWLIDSEVSSDGYALPGGEAKLKPNPDASRPPAILAHIFAIRLEDGVGSLTEHELRQSNDTIAVLLENALESSKALLLTHGPEHWHTVFFTLCILVLALNNLQLEGYTDVFRLFYCKMRDGVEDLAALYLHCSGDLHALYEERIDKDWLETVVGTQAYNSLDDSWGEYLDLNDTWVVNRDEGEVVSNAEDFIMYLDNMTAGFVG
;
A
#
# COMPACT_ATOMS: atom_id res chain seq x y z
N MET A 1 45.16 -14.72 -22.17
CA MET A 1 44.20 -15.54 -21.42
C MET A 1 44.48 -15.28 -19.96
N ALA A 2 43.72 -14.39 -19.34
CA ALA A 2 43.78 -14.14 -17.91
C ALA A 2 42.48 -14.72 -17.36
N ASP A 3 42.59 -15.79 -16.60
CA ASP A 3 41.48 -16.41 -15.89
C ASP A 3 41.03 -15.44 -14.80
N THR A 4 39.85 -14.84 -14.99
CA THR A 4 39.14 -14.12 -13.95
C THR A 4 38.67 -15.15 -12.93
N ASN A 5 39.39 -15.24 -11.81
CA ASN A 5 38.94 -15.92 -10.60
C ASN A 5 37.67 -15.21 -10.11
N VAL A 6 36.50 -15.73 -10.49
CA VAL A 6 35.24 -15.40 -9.84
C VAL A 6 35.35 -16.01 -8.45
N ALA A 7 35.61 -15.17 -7.44
CA ALA A 7 35.57 -15.60 -6.05
C ALA A 7 34.22 -16.29 -5.80
N ALA A 8 34.26 -17.55 -5.39
CA ALA A 8 33.07 -18.25 -4.95
C ALA A 8 32.45 -17.43 -3.81
N VAL A 9 31.21 -16.97 -4.00
CA VAL A 9 30.43 -16.36 -2.93
C VAL A 9 30.32 -17.41 -1.83
N GLU A 10 31.07 -17.24 -0.74
CA GLU A 10 30.91 -18.09 0.44
C GLU A 10 29.45 -18.02 0.87
N THR A 11 28.73 -19.13 0.70
CA THR A 11 27.35 -19.22 1.15
C THR A 11 27.38 -19.23 2.67
N ASP A 12 27.06 -18.08 3.29
CA ASP A 12 26.99 -17.92 4.74
C ASP A 12 26.30 -19.14 5.38
N GLU A 13 27.02 -19.80 6.30
CA GLU A 13 26.59 -21.08 6.84
C GLU A 13 25.53 -20.97 7.94
N ARG A 14 25.17 -19.75 8.33
CA ARG A 14 24.21 -19.45 9.38
C ARG A 14 22.75 -19.54 8.91
N CYS A 15 21.81 -19.72 9.84
CA CYS A 15 20.38 -19.61 9.57
C CYS A 15 19.98 -18.12 9.44
N TRP A 16 18.87 -17.81 8.75
CA TRP A 16 18.51 -16.43 8.42
C TRP A 16 18.42 -15.50 9.63
N LYS A 17 17.76 -15.89 10.73
CA LYS A 17 17.75 -15.09 11.97
C LYS A 17 19.16 -14.71 12.43
N CYS A 18 20.07 -15.69 12.41
CA CYS A 18 21.47 -15.46 12.81
C CYS A 18 22.26 -14.64 11.79
N ILE A 19 21.92 -14.70 10.50
CA ILE A 19 22.50 -13.79 9.49
C ILE A 19 22.03 -12.36 9.74
N LEU A 20 20.72 -12.18 9.94
CA LEU A 20 20.06 -10.88 10.06
C LEU A 20 20.38 -10.15 11.36
N GLN A 21 20.48 -10.90 12.46
CA GLN A 21 20.79 -10.36 13.79
C GLN A 21 22.28 -10.46 14.13
N ASP A 22 23.12 -10.82 13.15
CA ASP A 22 24.54 -11.11 13.31
C ASP A 22 24.88 -12.03 14.50
N LEU A 23 24.04 -13.05 14.72
CA LEU A 23 24.22 -14.03 15.79
C LEU A 23 25.06 -15.22 15.32
N LYS A 24 25.64 -15.95 16.27
CA LYS A 24 26.27 -17.25 16.00
C LYS A 24 25.20 -18.30 15.72
N CYS A 25 25.39 -19.07 14.66
CA CYS A 25 24.49 -20.16 14.27
C CYS A 25 25.18 -21.51 14.46
N ASP A 26 24.44 -22.50 14.96
CA ASP A 26 24.95 -23.85 15.22
C ASP A 26 24.53 -24.90 14.17
N SER A 27 23.50 -24.66 13.35
CA SER A 27 22.99 -25.63 12.38
C SER A 27 22.09 -25.06 11.27
N LYS A 28 22.05 -25.75 10.10
CA LYS A 28 21.13 -25.50 8.96
C LYS A 28 19.95 -26.46 8.96
N PRO A 29 18.77 -26.10 8.38
CA PRO A 29 18.39 -24.80 7.85
C PRO A 29 17.96 -23.78 8.93
N ILE A 30 17.74 -24.26 10.17
CA ILE A 30 17.30 -23.50 11.33
C ILE A 30 18.16 -23.95 12.53
N CYS A 31 18.77 -23.00 13.24
CA CYS A 31 19.64 -23.25 14.39
C CYS A 31 18.86 -23.76 15.61
N GLN A 32 19.52 -24.41 16.58
CA GLN A 32 18.84 -24.97 17.75
C GLN A 32 18.13 -23.87 18.57
N ALA A 33 18.78 -22.72 18.78
CA ALA A 33 18.16 -21.57 19.43
C ALA A 33 16.88 -21.08 18.72
N CYS A 34 16.83 -21.15 17.38
CA CYS A 34 15.62 -20.85 16.62
C CYS A 34 14.56 -21.95 16.71
N ARG A 35 14.95 -23.22 16.86
CA ARG A 35 14.01 -24.33 17.08
C ARG A 35 13.43 -24.33 18.48
N ASP A 36 14.22 -23.96 19.48
CA ASP A 36 13.80 -23.90 20.87
C ASP A 36 12.74 -22.80 21.08
N LEU A 37 12.82 -21.71 20.31
CA LEU A 37 11.78 -20.68 20.24
C LEU A 37 10.45 -21.17 19.63
N VAL A 38 10.50 -22.12 18.69
CA VAL A 38 9.30 -22.75 18.09
C VAL A 38 8.65 -23.76 19.06
N GLY A 39 9.40 -24.20 20.09
CA GLY A 39 8.95 -25.21 21.07
C GLY A 39 8.32 -24.64 22.33
N SER A 40 8.32 -23.31 22.55
CA SER A 40 7.53 -22.68 23.61
C SER A 40 6.14 -22.38 23.09
N ASP A 41 5.11 -22.86 23.79
CA ASP A 41 3.67 -22.88 23.44
C ASP A 41 3.03 -21.52 23.08
N THR A 42 3.79 -20.43 22.99
CA THR A 42 3.28 -19.06 22.77
C THR A 42 3.93 -18.31 21.62
N THR A 43 4.88 -18.90 20.87
CA THR A 43 5.62 -18.16 19.84
C THR A 43 5.86 -18.98 18.58
N TYR A 44 4.87 -19.03 17.70
CA TYR A 44 5.10 -19.49 16.33
C TYR A 44 5.89 -18.42 15.56
N ILE A 45 7.21 -18.38 15.76
CA ILE A 45 8.10 -17.65 14.84
C ILE A 45 8.09 -18.43 13.54
N LEU A 46 7.31 -17.94 12.57
CA LEU A 46 7.19 -18.52 11.24
C LEU A 46 8.58 -18.68 10.62
N THR A 47 8.79 -19.84 9.98
CA THR A 47 10.02 -20.09 9.24
C THR A 47 10.14 -19.06 8.11
N CYS A 48 11.14 -18.18 8.16
CA CYS A 48 11.49 -17.28 7.06
C CYS A 48 11.62 -18.10 5.76
N ARG A 49 10.59 -18.09 4.91
CA ARG A 49 10.59 -18.84 3.65
C ARG A 49 11.45 -18.08 2.65
N ARG A 50 12.41 -18.78 2.02
CA ARG A 50 13.21 -18.24 0.90
C ARG A 50 12.39 -17.96 -0.38
N GLY A 51 11.07 -18.13 -0.32
CA GLY A 51 10.14 -17.93 -1.45
C GLY A 51 9.79 -16.46 -1.67
N LYS A 52 9.04 -16.17 -2.75
CA LYS A 52 8.34 -14.89 -2.89
C LYS A 52 7.35 -14.72 -1.73
N VAL A 53 7.13 -13.48 -1.28
CA VAL A 53 6.17 -13.15 -0.21
C VAL A 53 4.74 -13.48 -0.65
N ALA A 54 4.44 -13.35 -1.94
CA ALA A 54 3.29 -14.04 -2.53
C ALA A 54 3.61 -14.42 -3.98
N THR A 55 2.98 -15.49 -4.45
CA THR A 55 3.08 -15.93 -5.85
C THR A 55 1.77 -15.65 -6.56
N ASP A 56 1.88 -14.97 -7.71
CA ASP A 56 0.81 -14.81 -8.72
C ASP A 56 -0.28 -13.76 -8.39
N PHE A 57 0.12 -12.51 -8.20
CA PHE A 57 -0.82 -11.37 -8.13
C PHE A 57 -1.50 -11.06 -9.47
N GLU A 58 -0.84 -11.33 -10.59
CA GLU A 58 -1.43 -11.12 -11.91
C GLU A 58 -2.60 -12.11 -12.14
N GLY A 59 -2.41 -13.39 -11.80
CA GLY A 59 -3.48 -14.38 -11.89
C GLY A 59 -4.66 -14.10 -10.96
N SER A 60 -4.44 -13.44 -9.81
CA SER A 60 -5.54 -13.06 -8.91
C SER A 60 -6.35 -11.85 -9.37
N LEU A 61 -5.87 -11.13 -10.38
CA LEU A 61 -6.57 -10.04 -11.08
C LEU A 61 -7.10 -10.48 -12.45
N GLN A 62 -7.22 -11.77 -12.74
CA GLN A 62 -7.73 -12.26 -14.04
C GLN A 62 -9.08 -11.64 -14.46
N ASP A 63 -9.90 -11.26 -13.48
CA ASP A 63 -11.23 -10.68 -13.65
C ASP A 63 -11.22 -9.14 -13.66
N VAL A 64 -10.04 -8.53 -13.55
CA VAL A 64 -9.80 -7.09 -13.50
C VAL A 64 -8.79 -6.70 -14.57
N VAL A 65 -9.24 -5.93 -15.57
CA VAL A 65 -8.38 -5.40 -16.61
C VAL A 65 -8.21 -3.91 -16.42
N GLU A 66 -6.99 -3.47 -16.10
CA GLU A 66 -6.64 -2.05 -16.02
C GLU A 66 -6.50 -1.44 -17.43
N LEU A 67 -7.27 -0.39 -17.69
CA LEU A 67 -7.20 0.35 -18.97
C LEU A 67 -6.41 1.64 -18.84
N SER A 68 -6.53 2.31 -17.69
CA SER A 68 -5.83 3.57 -17.38
C SER A 68 -5.90 3.84 -15.86
N ASP A 69 -5.25 4.90 -15.38
CA ASP A 69 -5.23 5.29 -13.95
C ASP A 69 -6.61 5.52 -13.31
N SER A 70 -7.67 5.62 -14.13
CA SER A 70 -9.02 5.92 -13.70
C SER A 70 -10.07 5.00 -14.31
N SER A 71 -9.66 3.94 -15.04
CA SER A 71 -10.61 3.07 -15.72
C SER A 71 -10.18 1.61 -15.69
N TRP A 72 -11.13 0.75 -15.36
CA TRP A 72 -10.96 -0.70 -15.23
C TRP A 72 -12.11 -1.41 -15.93
N ILE A 73 -11.87 -2.62 -16.40
CA ILE A 73 -12.94 -3.56 -16.76
C ILE A 73 -12.98 -4.64 -15.71
N LEU A 74 -14.17 -4.90 -15.22
CA LEU A 74 -14.45 -5.88 -14.21
C LEU A 74 -15.34 -6.94 -14.82
N SER A 75 -14.90 -8.19 -14.75
CA SER A 75 -15.57 -9.32 -15.38
C SER A 75 -16.06 -10.30 -14.33
N SER A 76 -17.32 -10.66 -14.40
CA SER A 76 -17.92 -11.76 -13.66
C SER A 76 -18.36 -12.83 -14.65
N ASP A 77 -18.79 -13.99 -14.14
CA ASP A 77 -19.28 -15.10 -14.98
C ASP A 77 -20.37 -14.68 -15.99
N ASP A 78 -21.19 -13.68 -15.64
CA ASP A 78 -22.38 -13.28 -16.40
C ASP A 78 -22.26 -11.90 -17.11
N ALA A 79 -21.25 -11.09 -16.78
CA ALA A 79 -21.11 -9.74 -17.33
C ALA A 79 -19.70 -9.16 -17.17
N SER A 80 -19.28 -8.36 -18.16
CA SER A 80 -18.16 -7.44 -18.03
C SER A 80 -18.64 -5.99 -18.04
N CYS A 81 -18.09 -5.18 -17.15
CA CYS A 81 -18.40 -3.75 -17.08
C CYS A 81 -17.13 -2.93 -17.05
N LYS A 82 -17.08 -1.91 -17.91
CA LYS A 82 -16.07 -0.87 -17.85
C LYS A 82 -16.48 0.16 -16.82
N ILE A 83 -15.72 0.28 -15.75
CA ILE A 83 -15.85 1.31 -14.74
C ILE A 83 -14.86 2.44 -15.01
N THR A 84 -15.26 3.67 -14.72
CA THR A 84 -14.36 4.82 -14.79
C THR A 84 -14.68 5.81 -13.69
N VAL A 85 -13.63 6.27 -13.02
CA VAL A 85 -13.65 7.28 -11.95
C VAL A 85 -12.86 8.48 -12.46
N ASP A 86 -13.49 9.32 -13.27
CA ASP A 86 -12.82 10.39 -14.02
C ASP A 86 -12.78 11.71 -13.24
N TYR A 87 -11.61 12.02 -12.68
CA TYR A 87 -11.31 13.33 -12.08
C TYR A 87 -10.82 14.35 -13.11
N CYS A 88 -10.35 13.91 -14.29
CA CYS A 88 -9.73 14.74 -15.32
C CYS A 88 -10.71 15.68 -16.04
N LYS A 89 -12.02 15.45 -15.95
CA LYS A 89 -13.04 16.35 -16.55
C LYS A 89 -12.93 17.80 -16.05
N LEU A 90 -12.37 18.03 -14.86
CA LEU A 90 -12.10 19.37 -14.33
C LEU A 90 -10.80 20.01 -14.84
N GLY A 91 -10.00 19.26 -15.59
CA GLY A 91 -8.62 19.61 -15.95
C GLY A 91 -7.62 19.06 -14.93
N LEU A 92 -6.47 18.61 -15.44
CA LEU A 92 -5.42 18.00 -14.63
C LEU A 92 -4.85 18.97 -13.59
N ASP A 93 -4.75 20.26 -13.91
CA ASP A 93 -4.29 21.31 -12.99
C ASP A 93 -5.18 21.41 -11.75
N VAL A 94 -6.50 21.37 -11.96
CA VAL A 94 -7.49 21.41 -10.87
C VAL A 94 -7.40 20.14 -10.02
N TRP A 95 -7.19 18.98 -10.66
CA TRP A 95 -7.01 17.73 -9.93
C TRP A 95 -5.74 17.74 -9.08
N ILE A 96 -4.60 18.14 -9.64
CA ILE A 96 -3.33 18.27 -8.90
C ILE A 96 -3.45 19.28 -7.75
N GLN A 97 -4.25 20.33 -7.92
CA GLN A 97 -4.44 21.35 -6.89
C GLN A 97 -5.30 20.87 -5.71
N TYR A 98 -6.43 20.20 -5.99
CA TYR A 98 -7.47 19.95 -4.97
C TYR A 98 -7.71 18.47 -4.63
N GLY A 99 -7.18 17.53 -5.41
CA GLY A 99 -7.30 16.09 -5.15
C GLY A 99 -5.95 15.44 -4.97
N ILE A 100 -5.91 14.13 -4.77
CA ILE A 100 -4.66 13.36 -4.79
C ILE A 100 -4.60 12.62 -6.13
N VAL A 101 -3.48 12.77 -6.82
CA VAL A 101 -3.20 12.26 -8.17
C VAL A 101 -2.05 11.26 -8.10
N ASP A 102 -2.16 10.13 -8.81
CA ASP A 102 -1.05 9.16 -8.93
C ASP A 102 0.13 9.75 -9.71
N LEU A 103 1.33 9.23 -9.44
CA LEU A 103 2.59 9.73 -9.96
C LEU A 103 2.67 9.84 -11.50
N PRO A 104 2.20 8.87 -12.31
CA PRO A 104 2.30 8.93 -13.76
C PRO A 104 1.61 10.15 -14.36
N ARG A 105 0.46 10.55 -13.81
CA ARG A 105 -0.28 11.75 -14.26
C ARG A 105 0.44 13.03 -13.94
N ILE A 106 1.13 13.09 -12.80
CA ILE A 106 1.96 14.25 -12.45
C ILE A 106 3.16 14.34 -13.40
N PHE A 107 3.78 13.20 -13.74
CA PHE A 107 4.81 13.14 -14.77
C PHE A 107 4.29 13.62 -16.13
N GLU A 108 3.11 13.15 -16.57
CA GLU A 108 2.46 13.60 -17.81
C GLU A 108 2.23 15.11 -17.81
N HIS A 109 1.68 15.66 -16.73
CA HIS A 109 1.42 17.09 -16.56
C HIS A 109 2.70 17.91 -16.71
N ILE A 110 3.75 17.54 -15.98
CA ILE A 110 4.99 18.31 -15.94
C ILE A 110 5.76 18.17 -17.25
N THR A 111 5.82 16.99 -17.84
CA THR A 111 6.50 16.78 -19.13
C THR A 111 5.83 17.54 -20.27
N SER A 112 4.50 17.65 -20.24
CA SER A 112 3.71 18.42 -21.21
C SER A 112 3.93 19.93 -21.09
N ASN A 113 4.23 20.44 -19.89
CA ASN A 113 4.34 21.87 -19.61
C ASN A 113 5.77 22.43 -19.57
N ASP A 114 6.73 21.68 -19.01
CA ASP A 114 8.07 22.22 -18.67
C ASP A 114 9.25 21.55 -19.42
N GLY A 115 9.05 20.44 -20.13
CA GLY A 115 9.98 19.87 -21.13
C GLY A 115 11.44 19.55 -20.70
N GLY A 116 11.80 19.70 -19.42
CA GLY A 116 13.18 19.57 -18.93
C GLY A 116 13.38 18.47 -17.87
N SER A 117 14.61 17.98 -17.70
CA SER A 117 14.94 16.87 -16.77
C SER A 117 14.81 17.22 -15.29
N THR A 118 14.94 18.50 -14.91
CA THR A 118 14.66 18.97 -13.54
C THR A 118 13.17 18.87 -13.18
N ALA A 119 12.31 18.81 -14.19
CA ALA A 119 10.86 18.77 -14.01
C ALA A 119 10.39 17.37 -13.52
N GLN A 120 11.17 16.32 -13.76
CA GLN A 120 10.81 14.93 -13.40
C GLN A 120 11.06 14.61 -11.92
N GLY A 121 12.16 15.10 -11.33
CA GLY A 121 12.34 15.07 -9.87
C GLY A 121 11.23 15.85 -9.15
N SER A 122 10.77 16.96 -9.74
CA SER A 122 9.64 17.71 -9.22
C SER A 122 8.34 16.88 -9.18
N ALA A 123 8.14 15.93 -10.09
CA ALA A 123 6.93 15.09 -10.10
C ALA A 123 6.82 14.19 -8.86
N VAL A 124 7.93 13.55 -8.48
CA VAL A 124 7.98 12.69 -7.27
C VAL A 124 7.77 13.53 -6.01
N GLN A 125 8.39 14.70 -5.96
CA GLN A 125 8.20 15.61 -4.84
C GLN A 125 6.75 16.11 -4.74
N MET A 126 6.16 16.53 -5.86
CA MET A 126 4.76 16.94 -5.92
C MET A 126 3.84 15.79 -5.51
N PHE A 127 4.09 14.56 -5.97
CA PHE A 127 3.31 13.39 -5.57
C PHE A 127 3.26 13.23 -4.05
N LEU A 128 4.43 13.24 -3.41
CA LEU A 128 4.57 13.07 -1.96
C LEU A 128 3.97 14.24 -1.17
N GLU A 129 4.04 15.47 -1.69
CA GLU A 129 3.49 16.68 -1.06
C GLU A 129 1.97 16.68 -0.95
N GLN A 130 1.26 16.00 -1.86
CA GLN A 130 -0.20 15.90 -1.78
C GLN A 130 -0.65 15.24 -0.46
N PHE A 131 0.15 14.34 0.10
CA PHE A 131 -0.15 13.63 1.34
C PHE A 131 0.08 14.47 2.61
N GLU A 132 0.61 15.68 2.50
CA GLU A 132 0.66 16.62 3.63
C GLU A 132 -0.72 17.22 3.95
N THR A 133 -1.66 17.12 2.99
CA THR A 133 -3.00 17.73 3.04
C THR A 133 -4.10 16.71 2.70
N VAL A 134 -3.91 15.44 3.06
CA VAL A 134 -4.87 14.35 2.77
C VAL A 134 -6.28 14.74 3.16
N ASN A 135 -6.47 15.24 4.38
CA ASN A 135 -7.79 15.53 4.93
C ASN A 135 -8.50 16.72 4.28
N GLU A 136 -7.72 17.61 3.66
CA GLU A 136 -8.25 18.71 2.87
C GLU A 136 -8.70 18.23 1.49
N ARG A 137 -7.95 17.29 0.90
CA ARG A 137 -8.17 16.76 -0.46
C ARG A 137 -9.18 15.60 -0.50
N TRP A 138 -9.22 14.78 0.54
CA TRP A 138 -10.10 13.63 0.77
C TRP A 138 -10.74 13.69 2.18
N PRO A 139 -11.66 14.64 2.41
CA PRO A 139 -12.22 14.87 3.74
C PRO A 139 -13.08 13.71 4.23
N ASN A 140 -12.92 13.35 5.51
CA ASN A 140 -13.68 12.32 6.24
C ASN A 140 -13.61 10.90 5.61
N PHE A 141 -12.61 10.65 4.76
CA PHE A 141 -12.45 9.34 4.16
C PHE A 141 -11.65 8.39 5.06
N HIS A 142 -10.75 8.95 5.86
CA HIS A 142 -9.92 8.22 6.79
C HIS A 142 -10.04 8.82 8.19
N GLU A 143 -9.63 8.06 9.19
CA GLU A 143 -9.50 8.56 10.55
C GLU A 143 -8.24 9.44 10.69
N THR A 144 -8.25 10.32 11.69
CA THR A 144 -7.15 11.27 11.94
C THR A 144 -5.80 10.57 12.14
N LEU A 145 -5.81 9.36 12.72
CA LEU A 145 -4.60 8.55 12.88
C LEU A 145 -4.05 8.07 11.53
N SER A 146 -4.90 7.60 10.60
CA SER A 146 -4.48 7.17 9.26
C SER A 146 -3.71 8.28 8.56
N GLU A 147 -4.22 9.51 8.65
CA GLU A 147 -3.65 10.68 8.00
C GLU A 147 -2.24 10.99 8.51
N SER A 148 -2.04 10.87 9.82
CA SER A 148 -0.73 11.08 10.44
C SER A 148 0.29 10.09 9.89
N PHE A 149 -0.08 8.81 9.76
CA PHE A 149 0.81 7.81 9.16
C PHE A 149 1.09 8.05 7.69
N ILE A 150 0.06 8.38 6.90
CA ILE A 150 0.23 8.67 5.48
C ILE A 150 1.19 9.84 5.29
N LYS A 151 1.00 10.93 6.05
CA LYS A 151 1.87 12.11 6.02
C LYS A 151 3.30 11.79 6.43
N ILE A 152 3.49 11.02 7.50
CA ILE A 152 4.82 10.66 7.99
C ILE A 152 5.54 9.72 7.03
N ALA A 153 4.85 8.71 6.48
CA ALA A 153 5.39 7.83 5.46
C ALA A 153 5.85 8.62 4.23
N ALA A 154 5.02 9.57 3.75
CA ALA A 154 5.38 10.44 2.64
C ALA A 154 6.59 11.34 2.98
N THR A 155 6.63 11.91 4.18
CA THR A 155 7.75 12.76 4.66
C THR A 155 9.06 11.98 4.74
N HIS A 156 9.01 10.75 5.29
CA HIS A 156 10.15 9.84 5.34
C HIS A 156 10.64 9.49 3.94
N GLN A 157 9.73 9.18 3.02
CA GLN A 157 10.10 8.91 1.63
C GLN A 157 10.72 10.14 0.93
N LYS A 158 10.22 11.36 1.19
CA LYS A 158 10.84 12.61 0.72
C LYS A 158 12.26 12.75 1.25
N PHE A 159 12.49 12.44 2.52
CA PHE A 159 13.82 12.48 3.13
C PHE A 159 14.78 11.49 2.46
N LEU A 160 14.37 10.24 2.25
CA LEU A 160 15.19 9.21 1.59
C LEU A 160 15.56 9.59 0.14
N LEU A 161 14.66 10.28 -0.56
CA LEU A 161 14.86 10.67 -1.96
C LEU A 161 15.48 12.06 -2.13
N ARG A 162 15.73 12.80 -1.04
CA ARG A 162 16.17 14.19 -1.10
C ARG A 162 17.41 14.39 -1.98
N SER A 163 18.48 13.63 -1.74
CA SER A 163 19.73 13.78 -2.51
C SER A 163 19.55 13.38 -3.98
N PRO A 164 18.96 12.22 -4.33
CA PRO A 164 18.68 11.88 -5.74
C PRO A 164 17.81 12.90 -6.47
N LEU A 165 16.83 13.50 -5.78
CA LEU A 165 15.95 14.53 -6.33
C LEU A 165 16.70 15.84 -6.59
N GLU A 166 17.48 16.32 -5.61
CA GLU A 166 18.31 17.53 -5.73
C GLU A 166 19.37 17.40 -6.83
N LEU A 167 19.88 16.18 -7.06
CA LEU A 167 20.86 15.87 -8.11
C LEU A 167 20.24 15.56 -9.48
N GLY A 168 18.91 15.46 -9.59
CA GLY A 168 18.22 15.14 -10.84
C GLY A 168 18.54 13.73 -11.37
N GLU A 169 18.74 12.76 -10.48
CA GLU A 169 19.03 11.37 -10.85
C GLU A 169 17.80 10.65 -11.41
N ILE A 170 16.61 11.02 -10.93
CA ILE A 170 15.33 10.45 -11.36
C ILE A 170 14.89 11.13 -12.66
N ARG A 171 14.88 10.35 -13.76
CA ARG A 171 14.64 10.83 -15.13
C ARG A 171 13.40 10.26 -15.81
N ASP A 172 12.77 9.26 -15.22
CA ASP A 172 11.58 8.60 -15.76
C ASP A 172 10.91 7.77 -14.66
N LEU A 173 9.71 7.28 -14.94
CA LEU A 173 8.94 6.42 -14.03
C LEU A 173 9.60 5.05 -13.82
N ASP A 174 10.41 4.58 -14.75
CA ASP A 174 11.08 3.28 -14.70
C ASP A 174 12.35 3.30 -13.83
N HIS A 175 12.75 4.47 -13.35
CA HIS A 175 13.96 4.64 -12.54
C HIS A 175 13.93 3.73 -11.29
N PRO A 176 15.02 3.02 -10.95
CA PRO A 176 15.04 2.08 -9.82
C PRO A 176 14.64 2.67 -8.46
N LEU A 177 14.94 3.96 -8.23
CA LEU A 177 14.54 4.66 -7.00
C LEU A 177 13.03 4.92 -6.91
N ILE A 178 12.30 4.81 -8.03
CA ILE A 178 10.84 4.81 -8.07
C ILE A 178 10.34 3.38 -8.00
N THR A 179 10.72 2.54 -8.97
CA THR A 179 10.17 1.19 -9.13
C THR A 179 10.49 0.25 -7.97
N LYS A 180 11.59 0.48 -7.25
CA LYS A 180 11.98 -0.31 -6.07
C LYS A 180 11.79 0.43 -4.75
N SER A 181 11.10 1.57 -4.74
CA SER A 181 10.78 2.27 -3.49
C SER A 181 9.54 1.66 -2.85
N PRO A 182 9.65 1.02 -1.66
CA PRO A 182 8.51 0.32 -1.08
C PRO A 182 7.36 1.26 -0.69
N ILE A 183 7.68 2.35 0.03
CA ILE A 183 6.68 3.33 0.45
C ILE A 183 6.05 4.02 -0.76
N LEU A 184 6.84 4.37 -1.79
CA LEU A 184 6.29 5.03 -2.96
C LEU A 184 5.29 4.12 -3.68
N ASN A 185 5.65 2.86 -3.93
CA ASN A 185 4.74 1.90 -4.55
C ASN A 185 3.48 1.66 -3.70
N ALA A 186 3.61 1.57 -2.37
CA ALA A 186 2.47 1.43 -1.47
C ALA A 186 1.55 2.67 -1.50
N LEU A 187 2.10 3.88 -1.49
CA LEU A 187 1.31 5.13 -1.61
C LEU A 187 0.58 5.22 -2.95
N ARG A 188 1.22 4.80 -4.04
CA ARG A 188 0.58 4.74 -5.36
C ARG A 188 -0.56 3.72 -5.40
N LEU A 189 -0.33 2.52 -4.85
CA LEU A 189 -1.37 1.51 -4.68
C LEU A 189 -2.54 2.04 -3.83
N PHE A 190 -2.23 2.78 -2.76
CA PHE A 190 -3.22 3.43 -1.91
C PHE A 190 -4.10 4.42 -2.70
N VAL A 191 -3.53 5.26 -3.57
CA VAL A 191 -4.32 6.15 -4.45
C VAL A 191 -5.24 5.39 -5.39
N ILE A 192 -4.75 4.30 -5.99
CA ILE A 192 -5.54 3.47 -6.90
C ILE A 192 -6.67 2.76 -6.14
N SER A 193 -6.35 2.12 -5.02
CA SER A 193 -7.34 1.44 -4.17
C SER A 193 -8.41 2.40 -3.67
N HIS A 194 -8.05 3.65 -3.31
CA HIS A 194 -9.00 4.68 -2.92
C HIS A 194 -9.97 5.03 -4.07
N SER A 195 -9.49 5.10 -5.31
CA SER A 195 -10.36 5.35 -6.47
C SER A 195 -11.37 4.23 -6.68
N LEU A 196 -10.95 2.97 -6.49
CA LEU A 196 -11.83 1.81 -6.51
C LEU A 196 -12.80 1.81 -5.32
N ALA A 197 -12.34 2.19 -4.13
CA ALA A 197 -13.15 2.37 -2.93
C ALA A 197 -14.28 3.39 -3.13
N ASN A 198 -13.93 4.54 -3.69
CA ASN A 198 -14.87 5.60 -4.03
C ASN A 198 -15.91 5.12 -5.05
N PHE A 199 -15.52 4.29 -6.02
CA PHE A 199 -16.49 3.60 -6.88
C PHE A 199 -17.41 2.70 -6.05
N GLY A 200 -16.89 1.74 -5.28
CA GLY A 200 -17.72 0.79 -4.53
C GLY A 200 -18.69 1.45 -3.55
N HIS A 201 -18.32 2.57 -2.91
CA HIS A 201 -19.23 3.32 -2.04
C HIS A 201 -20.47 3.86 -2.77
N HIS A 202 -20.35 4.16 -4.06
CA HIS A 202 -21.42 4.69 -4.89
C HIS A 202 -22.23 3.62 -5.64
N PHE A 203 -21.77 2.37 -5.64
CA PHE A 203 -22.33 1.26 -6.41
C PHE A 203 -22.46 0.01 -5.53
N PRO A 204 -23.65 -0.27 -4.95
CA PRO A 204 -23.82 -1.30 -3.92
C PRO A 204 -23.70 -2.74 -4.44
N TYR A 205 -23.70 -3.70 -3.51
CA TYR A 205 -23.63 -5.13 -3.81
C TYR A 205 -24.66 -5.63 -4.81
N GLY A 206 -24.21 -6.54 -5.67
CA GLY A 206 -25.03 -7.13 -6.72
C GLY A 206 -25.29 -6.18 -7.88
N TRP A 207 -24.88 -4.91 -7.84
CA TRP A 207 -25.21 -3.94 -8.89
C TRP A 207 -24.61 -4.27 -10.27
N LEU A 208 -23.49 -4.99 -10.32
CA LEU A 208 -22.92 -5.53 -11.56
C LEU A 208 -23.66 -6.78 -12.08
N ILE A 209 -24.42 -7.46 -11.21
CA ILE A 209 -25.13 -8.71 -11.45
C ILE A 209 -26.61 -8.44 -11.77
N ASP A 210 -27.22 -7.48 -11.08
CA ASP A 210 -28.59 -7.03 -11.27
C ASP A 210 -28.65 -6.10 -12.50
N SER A 211 -29.36 -6.57 -13.52
CA SER A 211 -29.42 -6.13 -14.93
C SER A 211 -29.79 -4.66 -15.24
N GLU A 212 -29.64 -3.71 -14.33
CA GLU A 212 -30.12 -2.33 -14.50
C GLU A 212 -29.20 -1.43 -15.33
N VAL A 213 -27.96 -1.85 -15.61
CA VAL A 213 -27.05 -1.09 -16.50
C VAL A 213 -27.32 -1.48 -17.95
N SER A 214 -28.00 -0.58 -18.68
CA SER A 214 -28.12 -0.69 -20.14
C SER A 214 -26.76 -0.53 -20.82
N SER A 215 -26.67 -0.96 -22.08
CA SER A 215 -25.53 -0.66 -22.97
C SER A 215 -25.23 0.85 -23.08
N ASP A 216 -26.22 1.71 -22.79
CA ASP A 216 -26.09 3.17 -22.81
C ASP A 216 -25.32 3.72 -21.61
N GLY A 217 -25.02 2.88 -20.61
CA GLY A 217 -24.23 3.21 -19.43
C GLY A 217 -25.04 3.84 -18.30
N TYR A 218 -24.48 3.79 -17.10
CA TYR A 218 -25.00 4.46 -15.91
C TYR A 218 -23.96 5.44 -15.39
N ALA A 219 -24.38 6.69 -15.20
CA ALA A 219 -23.62 7.74 -14.54
C ALA A 219 -24.34 8.14 -13.25
N LEU A 220 -23.59 8.44 -12.19
CA LEU A 220 -24.20 8.87 -10.93
C LEU A 220 -25.08 10.12 -11.14
N PRO A 221 -26.23 10.25 -10.45
CA PRO A 221 -27.08 11.43 -10.54
C PRO A 221 -26.30 12.72 -10.22
N GLY A 222 -26.24 13.66 -11.17
CA GLY A 222 -25.39 14.85 -11.08
C GLY A 222 -23.93 14.63 -11.51
N GLY A 223 -23.70 13.59 -12.33
CA GLY A 223 -22.44 13.03 -12.81
C GLY A 223 -21.63 13.93 -13.73
N GLU A 224 -21.31 15.13 -13.28
CA GLU A 224 -20.17 15.87 -13.80
C GLU A 224 -19.15 15.98 -12.67
N ALA A 225 -17.87 15.84 -13.01
CA ALA A 225 -16.81 16.10 -12.05
C ALA A 225 -16.93 17.56 -11.60
N LYS A 226 -16.90 17.81 -10.29
CA LYS A 226 -17.13 19.15 -9.74
C LYS A 226 -16.36 19.38 -8.45
N LEU A 227 -16.06 20.64 -8.20
CA LEU A 227 -15.58 21.10 -6.90
C LEU A 227 -16.78 21.24 -5.96
N LYS A 228 -16.77 20.47 -4.88
CA LYS A 228 -17.72 20.58 -3.78
C LYS A 228 -17.16 21.60 -2.78
N PRO A 229 -17.83 22.74 -2.55
CA PRO A 229 -17.41 23.68 -1.52
C PRO A 229 -17.33 22.99 -0.15
N ASN A 230 -16.26 23.27 0.59
CA ASN A 230 -16.15 22.80 1.95
C ASN A 230 -17.08 23.63 2.86
N PRO A 231 -17.85 23.01 3.78
CA PRO A 231 -18.65 23.75 4.76
C PRO A 231 -17.81 24.73 5.58
N ASP A 232 -16.54 24.38 5.83
CA ASP A 232 -15.55 25.27 6.39
C ASP A 232 -14.86 26.06 5.28
N ALA A 233 -15.18 27.35 5.16
CA ALA A 233 -14.63 28.23 4.13
C ALA A 233 -13.10 28.45 4.23
N SER A 234 -12.48 28.04 5.34
CA SER A 234 -11.02 28.05 5.49
C SER A 234 -10.34 26.85 4.83
N ARG A 235 -11.09 25.80 4.47
CA ARG A 235 -10.59 24.59 3.82
C ARG A 235 -10.81 24.65 2.31
N PRO A 236 -9.90 24.06 1.50
CA PRO A 236 -10.08 23.99 0.07
C PRO A 236 -11.31 23.13 -0.29
N PRO A 237 -11.90 23.35 -1.49
CA PRO A 237 -12.98 22.51 -1.97
C PRO A 237 -12.50 21.07 -2.21
N ALA A 238 -13.40 20.12 -1.97
CA ALA A 238 -13.15 18.72 -2.29
C ALA A 238 -13.50 18.43 -3.75
N ILE A 239 -12.77 17.53 -4.41
CA ILE A 239 -13.10 17.08 -5.76
C ILE A 239 -14.09 15.91 -5.69
N LEU A 240 -15.17 16.01 -6.46
CA LEU A 240 -16.04 14.88 -6.76
C LEU A 240 -15.72 14.38 -8.18
N ALA A 241 -15.38 13.10 -8.29
CA ALA A 241 -15.15 12.45 -9.58
C ALA A 241 -16.44 12.33 -10.40
N HIS A 242 -16.30 12.33 -11.72
CA HIS A 242 -17.34 11.78 -12.58
C HIS A 242 -17.21 10.27 -12.61
N ILE A 243 -18.15 9.57 -11.96
CA ILE A 243 -18.15 8.11 -11.91
C ILE A 243 -19.19 7.56 -12.86
N PHE A 244 -18.75 6.68 -13.76
CA PHE A 244 -19.60 6.03 -14.75
C PHE A 244 -19.23 4.57 -14.93
N ALA A 245 -20.23 3.76 -15.27
CA ALA A 245 -20.05 2.36 -15.63
C ALA A 245 -20.82 2.03 -16.91
N ILE A 246 -20.23 1.18 -17.75
CA ILE A 246 -20.80 0.76 -19.03
C ILE A 246 -20.71 -0.75 -19.11
N ARG A 247 -21.83 -1.42 -19.35
CA ARG A 247 -21.84 -2.87 -19.62
C ARG A 247 -21.30 -3.15 -21.01
N LEU A 248 -20.36 -4.09 -21.12
CA LEU A 248 -19.76 -4.50 -22.38
C LEU A 248 -20.52 -5.71 -22.93
N GLU A 249 -21.10 -5.58 -24.13
CA GLU A 249 -21.90 -6.64 -24.77
C GLU A 249 -21.03 -7.83 -25.22
N ASP A 250 -19.80 -7.57 -25.67
CA ASP A 250 -18.86 -8.58 -26.19
C ASP A 250 -17.77 -8.99 -25.16
N GLY A 251 -17.94 -8.59 -23.89
CA GLY A 251 -16.95 -8.83 -22.83
C GLY A 251 -15.62 -8.09 -23.08
N VAL A 252 -14.52 -8.66 -22.58
CA VAL A 252 -13.15 -8.14 -22.74
C VAL A 252 -12.63 -8.32 -24.19
N GLY A 253 -13.25 -9.19 -24.98
CA GLY A 253 -12.76 -9.65 -26.28
C GLY A 253 -12.68 -8.59 -27.38
N SER A 254 -13.26 -7.41 -27.17
CA SER A 254 -13.21 -6.28 -28.11
C SER A 254 -12.04 -5.32 -27.88
N LEU A 255 -11.25 -5.49 -26.80
CA LEU A 255 -10.14 -4.59 -26.49
C LEU A 255 -8.96 -4.85 -27.42
N THR A 256 -8.44 -3.78 -28.00
CA THR A 256 -7.16 -3.80 -28.70
C THR A 256 -6.00 -3.79 -27.68
N GLU A 257 -4.85 -4.39 -28.01
CA GLU A 257 -3.66 -4.36 -27.13
C GLU A 257 -3.23 -2.94 -26.71
N HIS A 258 -3.61 -1.92 -27.50
CA HIS A 258 -3.37 -0.50 -27.21
C HIS A 258 -4.29 0.10 -26.14
N GLU A 259 -5.40 -0.57 -25.80
CA GLU A 259 -6.34 -0.13 -24.76
C GLU A 259 -6.01 -0.72 -23.38
N LEU A 260 -5.12 -1.70 -23.34
CA LEU A 260 -4.61 -2.27 -22.09
C LEU A 260 -3.56 -1.35 -21.49
N ARG A 261 -3.60 -1.14 -20.18
CA ARG A 261 -2.54 -0.46 -19.45
C ARG A 261 -1.29 -1.33 -19.48
N GLN A 262 -0.41 -1.08 -20.44
CA GLN A 262 0.91 -1.70 -20.50
C GLN A 262 1.90 -0.81 -19.74
N SER A 263 2.06 -1.01 -18.43
CA SER A 263 3.11 -0.34 -17.69
C SER A 263 3.52 -1.09 -16.42
N ASN A 264 4.68 -0.73 -15.87
CA ASN A 264 5.16 -1.12 -14.55
C ASN A 264 4.33 -0.49 -13.39
N ASP A 265 3.11 -0.05 -13.67
CA ASP A 265 2.26 0.76 -12.75
C ASP A 265 0.90 0.13 -12.46
N THR A 266 0.68 -1.13 -12.85
CA THR A 266 -0.54 -1.86 -12.49
C THR A 266 -0.58 -2.15 -11.00
N ILE A 267 -1.77 -2.38 -10.46
CA ILE A 267 -2.02 -2.76 -9.07
C ILE A 267 -1.13 -3.95 -8.67
N ALA A 268 -1.09 -5.00 -9.50
CA ALA A 268 -0.25 -6.19 -9.25
C ALA A 268 1.24 -5.84 -9.19
N VAL A 269 1.74 -5.05 -10.14
CA VAL A 269 3.16 -4.69 -10.20
C VAL A 269 3.55 -3.78 -9.03
N LEU A 270 2.73 -2.80 -8.69
CA LEU A 270 2.98 -1.92 -7.53
C LEU A 270 3.01 -2.72 -6.23
N LEU A 271 2.07 -3.66 -6.04
CA LEU A 271 2.04 -4.54 -4.88
C LEU A 271 3.27 -5.46 -4.82
N GLU A 272 3.62 -6.14 -5.93
CA GLU A 272 4.80 -7.01 -6.00
C GLU A 272 6.08 -6.20 -5.69
N ASN A 273 6.21 -5.01 -6.28
CA ASN A 273 7.36 -4.15 -6.03
C ASN A 273 7.43 -3.67 -4.59
N ALA A 274 6.30 -3.30 -3.97
CA ALA A 274 6.26 -2.88 -2.57
C ALA A 274 6.68 -4.03 -1.63
N LEU A 275 6.13 -5.23 -1.83
CA LEU A 275 6.41 -6.41 -1.00
C LEU A 275 7.85 -6.92 -1.20
N GLU A 276 8.29 -7.16 -2.44
CA GLU A 276 9.61 -7.73 -2.69
C GLU A 276 10.74 -6.73 -2.39
N SER A 277 10.53 -5.42 -2.60
CA SER A 277 11.51 -4.42 -2.20
C SER A 277 11.59 -4.28 -0.68
N SER A 278 10.46 -4.38 0.04
CA SER A 278 10.46 -4.39 1.51
C SER A 278 11.18 -5.61 2.08
N LYS A 279 10.88 -6.79 1.55
CA LYS A 279 11.61 -8.02 1.87
C LYS A 279 13.10 -7.87 1.57
N ALA A 280 13.46 -7.31 0.42
CA ALA A 280 14.87 -7.08 0.10
C ALA A 280 15.53 -6.19 1.15
N LEU A 281 14.91 -5.07 1.55
CA LEU A 281 15.43 -4.20 2.61
C LEU A 281 15.62 -4.96 3.93
N LEU A 282 14.61 -5.72 4.38
CA LEU A 282 14.68 -6.52 5.60
C LEU A 282 15.80 -7.57 5.56
N LEU A 283 16.07 -8.15 4.39
CA LEU A 283 17.03 -9.23 4.25
C LEU A 283 18.47 -8.78 4.00
N THR A 284 18.66 -7.56 3.51
CA THR A 284 19.97 -7.06 3.06
C THR A 284 20.54 -5.96 3.94
N HIS A 285 19.72 -5.31 4.75
CA HIS A 285 20.14 -4.18 5.57
C HIS A 285 19.77 -4.38 7.05
N GLY A 286 20.38 -3.58 7.91
CA GLY A 286 20.16 -3.62 9.35
C GLY A 286 18.89 -2.87 9.78
N PRO A 287 18.75 -2.57 11.09
CA PRO A 287 17.56 -1.93 11.65
C PRO A 287 17.25 -0.55 11.09
N GLU A 288 18.19 0.10 10.41
CA GLU A 288 18.01 1.42 9.81
C GLU A 288 16.87 1.49 8.78
N HIS A 289 16.51 0.37 8.14
CA HIS A 289 15.41 0.32 7.16
C HIS A 289 14.08 -0.19 7.72
N TRP A 290 14.01 -0.56 9.00
CA TRP A 290 12.77 -1.08 9.60
C TRP A 290 11.63 -0.08 9.52
N HIS A 291 11.92 1.21 9.73
CA HIS A 291 10.99 2.32 9.53
C HIS A 291 10.32 2.30 8.17
N THR A 292 11.12 2.11 7.11
CA THR A 292 10.62 2.09 5.73
C THR A 292 9.63 0.95 5.52
N VAL A 293 9.96 -0.23 6.05
CA VAL A 293 9.12 -1.42 5.91
C VAL A 293 7.86 -1.31 6.76
N PHE A 294 7.98 -0.75 7.96
CA PHE A 294 6.85 -0.48 8.85
C PHE A 294 5.83 0.46 8.20
N PHE A 295 6.29 1.62 7.71
CA PHE A 295 5.40 2.54 6.98
C PHE A 295 4.80 1.91 5.73
N THR A 296 5.56 1.06 5.03
CA THR A 296 5.03 0.31 3.88
C THR A 296 3.89 -0.62 4.30
N LEU A 297 4.04 -1.37 5.39
CA LEU A 297 2.99 -2.22 5.94
C LEU A 297 1.74 -1.40 6.31
N CYS A 298 1.89 -0.29 7.04
CA CYS A 298 0.76 0.60 7.37
C CYS A 298 -0.03 1.06 6.13
N ILE A 299 0.68 1.52 5.09
CA ILE A 299 0.04 1.99 3.85
C ILE A 299 -0.59 0.84 3.06
N LEU A 300 0.03 -0.35 3.05
CA LEU A 300 -0.54 -1.53 2.42
C LEU A 300 -1.81 -2.01 3.14
N VAL A 301 -1.87 -1.94 4.47
CA VAL A 301 -3.10 -2.22 5.25
C VAL A 301 -4.20 -1.24 4.89
N LEU A 302 -3.90 0.07 4.82
CA LEU A 302 -4.87 1.07 4.36
C LEU A 302 -5.38 0.80 2.94
N ALA A 303 -4.49 0.42 2.03
CA ALA A 303 -4.86 0.05 0.67
C ALA A 303 -5.70 -1.25 0.63
N LEU A 304 -5.40 -2.22 1.51
CA LEU A 304 -6.18 -3.45 1.67
C LEU A 304 -7.59 -3.13 2.17
N ASN A 305 -7.73 -2.24 3.15
CA ASN A 305 -9.03 -1.81 3.69
C ASN A 305 -9.88 -1.08 2.65
N ASN A 306 -9.27 -0.25 1.81
CA ASN A 306 -9.93 0.35 0.65
C ASN A 306 -10.48 -0.69 -0.34
N LEU A 307 -9.86 -1.86 -0.43
CA LEU A 307 -10.31 -2.98 -1.26
C LEU A 307 -11.28 -3.91 -0.52
N GLN A 308 -11.33 -3.86 0.82
CA GLN A 308 -12.29 -4.55 1.68
C GLN A 308 -13.67 -3.88 1.64
N LEU A 309 -14.17 -3.61 0.44
CA LEU A 309 -15.50 -3.07 0.29
C LEU A 309 -16.49 -4.21 0.38
N GLU A 310 -17.14 -4.31 1.55
CA GLU A 310 -18.35 -5.10 1.69
C GLU A 310 -19.32 -4.72 0.59
N GLY A 311 -19.50 -5.63 -0.36
CA GLY A 311 -20.46 -5.44 -1.42
C GLY A 311 -19.89 -5.16 -2.80
N TYR A 312 -18.58 -5.17 -3.03
CA TYR A 312 -18.10 -5.20 -4.42
C TYR A 312 -18.00 -6.63 -4.94
N THR A 313 -18.21 -6.83 -6.25
CA THR A 313 -18.26 -8.17 -6.88
C THR A 313 -17.11 -9.08 -6.45
N ASP A 314 -17.37 -10.40 -6.39
CA ASP A 314 -16.38 -11.47 -6.13
C ASP A 314 -15.07 -11.33 -6.93
N VAL A 315 -15.09 -10.56 -8.01
CA VAL A 315 -13.96 -10.10 -8.86
C VAL A 315 -12.71 -9.70 -8.08
N PHE A 316 -12.83 -8.90 -7.02
CA PHE A 316 -11.66 -8.47 -6.25
C PHE A 316 -11.38 -9.36 -5.03
N ARG A 317 -12.24 -10.33 -4.72
CA ARG A 317 -12.09 -11.17 -3.52
C ARG A 317 -10.79 -11.96 -3.55
N LEU A 318 -10.47 -12.59 -4.69
CA LEU A 318 -9.24 -13.36 -4.83
C LEU A 318 -8.01 -12.45 -4.70
N PHE A 319 -8.03 -11.28 -5.34
CA PHE A 319 -6.95 -10.31 -5.22
C PHE A 319 -6.78 -9.79 -3.78
N TYR A 320 -7.88 -9.44 -3.10
CA TYR A 320 -7.88 -9.04 -1.69
C TYR A 320 -7.24 -10.12 -0.81
N CYS A 321 -7.68 -11.38 -0.94
CA CYS A 321 -7.09 -12.48 -0.18
C CYS A 321 -5.59 -12.63 -0.46
N LYS A 322 -5.16 -12.51 -1.73
CA LYS A 322 -3.73 -12.60 -2.08
C LYS A 322 -2.91 -11.42 -1.57
N MET A 323 -3.47 -10.23 -1.61
CA MET A 323 -2.83 -9.03 -1.05
C MET A 323 -2.68 -9.18 0.46
N ARG A 324 -3.73 -9.66 1.15
CA ARG A 324 -3.69 -9.98 2.58
C ARG A 324 -2.62 -11.03 2.90
N ASP A 325 -2.60 -12.16 2.19
CA ASP A 325 -1.56 -13.21 2.35
C ASP A 325 -0.14 -12.59 2.22
N GLY A 326 0.06 -11.72 1.23
CA GLY A 326 1.35 -11.05 1.01
C GLY A 326 1.72 -10.05 2.11
N VAL A 327 0.75 -9.32 2.65
CA VAL A 327 0.95 -8.41 3.78
C VAL A 327 1.25 -9.21 5.05
N GLU A 328 0.54 -10.32 5.30
CA GLU A 328 0.79 -11.27 6.39
C GLU A 328 2.19 -11.88 6.33
N ASP A 329 2.63 -12.34 5.17
CA ASP A 329 3.97 -12.90 4.99
C ASP A 329 5.07 -11.82 5.17
N LEU A 330 4.84 -10.57 4.74
CA LEU A 330 5.78 -9.47 4.98
C LEU A 330 5.81 -9.06 6.47
N ALA A 331 4.66 -8.98 7.12
CA ALA A 331 4.52 -8.73 8.55
C ALA A 331 5.26 -9.80 9.38
N ALA A 332 5.05 -11.07 9.04
CA ALA A 332 5.77 -12.19 9.65
C ALA A 332 7.29 -12.05 9.49
N LEU A 333 7.76 -11.68 8.29
CA LEU A 333 9.18 -11.45 8.04
C LEU A 333 9.71 -10.24 8.82
N TYR A 334 8.95 -9.15 8.88
CA TYR A 334 9.29 -7.95 9.65
C TYR A 334 9.52 -8.29 11.12
N LEU A 335 8.55 -8.95 11.75
CA LEU A 335 8.63 -9.40 13.15
C LEU A 335 9.78 -10.37 13.39
N HIS A 336 10.06 -11.24 12.42
CA HIS A 336 11.20 -12.15 12.48
C HIS A 336 12.54 -11.39 12.47
N CYS A 337 12.67 -10.37 11.60
CA CYS A 337 13.86 -9.54 11.48
C CYS A 337 14.05 -8.62 12.68
N SER A 338 12.99 -7.97 13.15
CA SER A 338 13.03 -7.09 14.32
C SER A 338 13.45 -7.85 15.57
N GLY A 339 13.08 -9.14 15.67
CA GLY A 339 13.39 -9.98 16.83
C GLY A 339 12.66 -9.55 18.10
N ASP A 340 11.75 -8.58 17.95
CA ASP A 340 11.05 -7.91 19.02
C ASP A 340 9.56 -8.04 18.76
N LEU A 341 8.91 -8.85 19.61
CA LEU A 341 7.48 -9.10 19.61
C LEU A 341 6.79 -8.37 20.78
N HIS A 342 7.46 -7.43 21.46
CA HIS A 342 6.88 -6.74 22.63
C HIS A 342 5.53 -6.08 22.32
N ALA A 343 5.34 -5.59 21.09
CA ALA A 343 4.06 -5.05 20.63
C ALA A 343 2.92 -6.08 20.49
N LEU A 344 3.20 -7.38 20.59
CA LEU A 344 2.24 -8.48 20.40
C LEU A 344 1.96 -9.29 21.68
N TYR A 345 2.60 -8.95 22.79
CA TYR A 345 2.32 -9.58 24.08
C TYR A 345 1.09 -8.94 24.74
N GLU A 346 0.59 -9.60 25.80
CA GLU A 346 -0.53 -9.17 26.67
C GLU A 346 -0.34 -7.79 27.33
N GLU A 347 0.72 -7.05 26.98
CA GLU A 347 1.05 -5.74 27.49
C GLU A 347 0.80 -4.66 26.41
N ARG A 348 0.53 -3.46 26.90
CA ARG A 348 0.31 -2.23 26.12
C ARG A 348 1.43 -2.01 25.10
N ILE A 349 1.15 -1.33 23.99
CA ILE A 349 2.22 -0.98 23.02
C ILE A 349 3.32 -0.22 23.76
N ASP A 350 4.53 -0.79 23.72
CA ASP A 350 5.72 -0.16 24.27
C ASP A 350 6.06 1.09 23.45
N LYS A 351 6.07 2.24 24.13
CA LYS A 351 6.38 3.54 23.53
C LYS A 351 7.81 3.60 23.01
N ASP A 352 8.76 2.95 23.70
CA ASP A 352 10.16 2.94 23.31
C ASP A 352 10.36 2.05 22.07
N TRP A 353 9.64 0.93 22.00
CA TRP A 353 9.57 0.10 20.80
C TRP A 353 8.98 0.88 19.62
N LEU A 354 7.84 1.54 19.83
CA LEU A 354 7.17 2.31 18.81
C LEU A 354 8.06 3.45 18.30
N GLU A 355 8.70 4.21 19.19
CA GLU A 355 9.67 5.24 18.85
C GLU A 355 10.82 4.65 18.01
N THR A 356 11.28 3.45 18.33
CA THR A 356 12.32 2.74 17.58
C THR A 356 11.86 2.30 16.20
N VAL A 357 10.58 1.97 16.03
CA VAL A 357 10.01 1.45 14.78
C VAL A 357 9.55 2.56 13.83
N VAL A 358 9.02 3.66 14.34
CA VAL A 358 8.63 4.84 13.54
C VAL A 358 9.76 5.86 13.42
N GLY A 359 10.72 5.80 14.32
CA GLY A 359 11.93 6.61 14.38
C GLY A 359 11.70 7.85 15.22
N THR A 360 12.64 8.20 16.09
CA THR A 360 12.54 9.31 17.05
C THR A 360 12.04 10.62 16.44
N GLN A 361 12.48 10.97 15.24
CA GLN A 361 12.03 12.22 14.60
C GLN A 361 10.55 12.17 14.20
N ALA A 362 10.11 11.06 13.61
CA ALA A 362 8.71 10.85 13.26
C ALA A 362 7.85 10.75 14.53
N TYR A 363 8.34 10.02 15.54
CA TYR A 363 7.69 9.85 16.83
C TYR A 363 7.42 11.20 17.52
N ASN A 364 8.37 12.12 17.47
CA ASN A 364 8.19 13.47 18.03
C ASN A 364 7.29 14.38 17.18
N SER A 365 6.98 14.00 15.94
CA SER A 365 6.06 14.73 15.06
C SER A 365 4.60 14.26 15.18
N LEU A 366 4.39 13.17 15.91
CA LEU A 366 3.08 12.65 16.30
C LEU A 366 2.42 13.64 17.26
N ASP A 367 1.17 14.00 16.99
CA ASP A 367 0.40 14.93 17.84
C ASP A 367 -0.37 14.18 18.96
N ASP A 368 -1.22 14.91 19.69
CA ASP A 368 -2.01 14.38 20.82
C ASP A 368 -2.93 13.19 20.44
N SER A 369 -3.23 12.97 19.14
CA SER A 369 -4.03 11.82 18.68
C SER A 369 -3.38 10.48 19.02
N TRP A 370 -2.08 10.45 19.27
CA TRP A 370 -1.36 9.24 19.65
C TRP A 370 -1.63 8.75 21.06
N GLY A 371 -1.94 9.66 21.99
CA GLY A 371 -2.40 9.25 23.31
C GLY A 371 -3.69 8.44 23.19
N GLU A 372 -4.60 8.91 22.34
CA GLU A 372 -5.87 8.24 22.05
C GLU A 372 -5.67 6.90 21.35
N TYR A 373 -4.74 6.80 20.40
CA TYR A 373 -4.38 5.52 19.79
C TYR A 373 -3.91 4.48 20.81
N LEU A 374 -2.95 4.86 21.67
CA LEU A 374 -2.41 3.94 22.66
C LEU A 374 -3.51 3.51 23.65
N ASP A 375 -4.40 4.41 24.04
CA ASP A 375 -5.54 4.10 24.92
C ASP A 375 -6.56 3.15 24.25
N LEU A 376 -6.85 3.35 22.96
CA LEU A 376 -7.73 2.47 22.17
C LEU A 376 -7.11 1.09 21.98
N ASN A 377 -5.83 1.04 21.68
CA ASN A 377 -5.08 -0.20 21.57
C ASN A 377 -5.05 -0.98 22.89
N ASP A 378 -4.79 -0.29 24.01
CA ASP A 378 -4.84 -0.89 25.34
C ASP A 378 -6.23 -1.47 25.64
N THR A 379 -7.28 -0.78 25.20
CA THR A 379 -8.66 -1.26 25.33
C THR A 379 -8.92 -2.50 24.48
N TRP A 380 -8.39 -2.55 23.26
CA TRP A 380 -8.48 -3.72 22.38
C TRP A 380 -7.82 -4.95 23.01
N VAL A 381 -6.56 -4.81 23.46
CA VAL A 381 -5.79 -5.90 24.10
C VAL A 381 -6.52 -6.47 25.31
N VAL A 382 -7.14 -5.62 26.13
CA VAL A 382 -7.90 -6.04 27.33
C VAL A 382 -9.21 -6.77 26.98
N ASN A 383 -9.83 -6.43 25.84
CA ASN A 383 -11.12 -7.00 25.43
C ASN A 383 -10.99 -8.22 24.51
N ARG A 384 -9.77 -8.58 24.11
CA ARG A 384 -9.52 -9.76 23.28
C ARG A 384 -9.81 -11.04 24.08
N ASP A 385 -10.67 -11.90 23.56
CA ASP A 385 -10.97 -13.20 24.19
C ASP A 385 -9.70 -14.07 24.22
N GLU A 386 -9.31 -14.54 25.41
CA GLU A 386 -8.11 -15.37 25.68
C GLU A 386 -8.09 -16.72 24.90
N GLY A 387 -9.08 -17.00 24.05
CA GLY A 387 -9.30 -18.27 23.36
C GLY A 387 -9.07 -18.26 21.84
N GLU A 388 -8.89 -17.12 21.18
CA GLU A 388 -8.54 -17.09 19.76
C GLU A 388 -7.03 -17.27 19.57
N VAL A 389 -6.63 -18.45 19.07
CA VAL A 389 -5.26 -18.69 18.63
C VAL A 389 -5.07 -17.98 17.29
N VAL A 390 -4.76 -16.70 17.33
CA VAL A 390 -4.36 -15.88 16.17
C VAL A 390 -2.84 -16.01 16.00
N SER A 391 -2.34 -16.04 14.77
CA SER A 391 -0.89 -16.01 14.56
C SER A 391 -0.32 -14.62 14.89
N ASN A 392 0.94 -14.55 15.34
CA ASN A 392 1.60 -13.27 15.68
C ASN A 392 1.57 -12.24 14.52
N ALA A 393 1.57 -12.71 13.27
CA ALA A 393 1.52 -11.83 12.10
C ALA A 393 0.11 -11.27 11.85
N GLU A 394 -0.93 -12.09 12.01
CA GLU A 394 -2.33 -11.66 11.96
C GLU A 394 -2.65 -10.68 13.10
N ASP A 395 -2.18 -10.98 14.32
CA ASP A 395 -2.29 -10.06 15.46
C ASP A 395 -1.61 -8.73 15.14
N PHE A 396 -0.38 -8.76 14.62
CA PHE A 396 0.34 -7.54 14.24
C PHE A 396 -0.39 -6.74 13.17
N ILE A 397 -1.00 -7.40 12.19
CA ILE A 397 -1.79 -6.72 11.17
C ILE A 397 -3.04 -6.10 11.77
N MET A 398 -3.69 -6.75 12.73
CA MET A 398 -4.81 -6.17 13.45
C MET A 398 -4.39 -4.99 14.33
N TYR A 399 -3.19 -5.02 14.91
CA TYR A 399 -2.58 -3.86 15.55
C TYR A 399 -2.38 -2.71 14.55
N LEU A 400 -1.82 -3.00 13.37
CA LEU A 400 -1.63 -2.01 12.30
C LEU A 400 -2.97 -1.51 11.75
N ASP A 401 -3.99 -2.35 11.69
CA ASP A 401 -5.33 -2.00 11.27
C ASP A 401 -5.97 -1.05 12.29
N ASN A 402 -5.99 -1.40 13.57
CA ASN A 402 -6.44 -0.48 14.63
C ASN A 402 -5.65 0.84 14.65
N MET A 403 -4.36 0.78 14.33
CA MET A 403 -3.48 1.94 14.22
C MET A 403 -3.80 2.84 13.05
N THR A 404 -4.23 2.25 11.94
CA THR A 404 -4.43 2.97 10.69
C THR A 404 -5.90 3.28 10.46
N ALA A 405 -6.83 2.37 10.68
CA ALA A 405 -8.27 2.59 10.52
C ALA A 405 -8.95 3.20 11.75
N GLY A 406 -8.27 3.26 12.90
CA GLY A 406 -8.91 3.50 14.19
C GLY A 406 -9.70 2.29 14.66
N PHE A 407 -10.04 2.25 15.95
CA PHE A 407 -10.56 1.04 16.59
C PHE A 407 -11.79 0.46 15.85
N VAL A 408 -11.61 -0.70 15.22
CA VAL A 408 -12.71 -1.51 14.67
C VAL A 408 -13.08 -2.52 15.75
N GLY A 409 -14.19 -2.25 16.44
CA GLY A 409 -14.70 -3.09 17.54
C GLY A 409 -15.36 -4.38 17.11
#